data_AF-A0A4R4LR88-F1
#
_entry.id   AF-A0A4R4LR88-F1
#
_cell.length_a   1.000
_cell.length_b   1.000
_cell.length_c   1.000
_cell.angle_alpha   90.00
_cell.angle_beta   90.00
_cell.angle_gamma   90.00
#
_symmetry.space_group_name_H-M   'P 1'
#
loop_
_entity.id
_entity.type
_entity.pdbx_description
1 polymer ?
#
loop_
_entity_poly.entity_id
_entity_poly.type
_entity_poly.pdbx_seq_one_letter_code
_entity_poly.pdbx_strand_id
1 'polypeptide(L)'
;MLERELPDDAAVLGLDEHTAALVDACRDVVEVRGRGVMTVRRSGESVVVPSGESMSLTDLRALVRGEAARRAARPADEETGSAVPLATLRDTVAGCEQRFEAGVRERDAEALVQAVLDIDAAVAEWAGDTEGDEGGTEWARGVMHSLVVRLGQTASRGLVGVEVHDAPEATHWRQGAS
;
A
#
# COMPACT_ATOMS: atom_id res chain seq x y z
N MET A 1 -24.47 18.03 -20.99
CA MET A 1 -25.19 19.10 -20.26
C MET A 1 -24.42 19.38 -18.97
N LEU A 2 -23.39 20.23 -19.09
CA LEU A 2 -22.36 20.70 -18.12
C LEU A 2 -21.10 20.90 -18.98
N GLU A 3 -20.68 19.83 -19.66
CA GLU A 3 -19.57 19.85 -20.63
C GLU A 3 -19.80 20.80 -21.82
N ARG A 4 -21.05 20.95 -22.29
CA ARG A 4 -21.41 21.89 -23.37
C ARG A 4 -21.37 23.37 -22.96
N GLU A 5 -21.22 23.63 -21.66
CA GLU A 5 -21.14 24.96 -21.08
C GLU A 5 -19.69 25.29 -20.66
N LEU A 6 -18.76 24.34 -20.81
CA LEU A 6 -17.35 24.55 -20.56
C LEU A 6 -16.69 25.34 -21.70
N PRO A 7 -15.67 26.16 -21.40
CA PRO A 7 -14.81 26.77 -22.41
C PRO A 7 -14.18 25.73 -23.35
N ASP A 8 -13.85 26.15 -24.57
CA ASP A 8 -13.24 25.27 -25.57
C ASP A 8 -11.88 24.70 -25.11
N ASP A 9 -11.18 25.38 -24.21
CA ASP A 9 -9.91 24.96 -23.62
C ASP A 9 -10.07 24.22 -22.28
N ALA A 10 -11.28 23.79 -21.94
CA ALA A 10 -11.58 23.05 -20.72
C ALA A 10 -12.11 21.64 -21.00
N ALA A 11 -11.90 20.76 -20.02
CA ALA A 11 -12.42 19.40 -19.98
C ALA A 11 -12.91 19.07 -18.57
N VAL A 12 -13.71 18.01 -18.46
CA VAL A 12 -14.12 17.47 -17.16
C VAL A 12 -13.04 16.50 -16.69
N LEU A 13 -12.49 16.74 -15.50
CA LEU A 13 -11.65 15.77 -14.80
C LEU A 13 -12.51 15.05 -13.76
N GLY A 14 -12.82 13.78 -14.02
CA GLY A 14 -13.47 12.89 -13.07
C GLY A 14 -12.42 12.17 -12.23
N LEU A 15 -12.64 12.13 -10.92
CA LEU A 15 -11.92 11.25 -10.00
C LEU A 15 -12.97 10.38 -9.33
N ASP A 16 -12.75 9.07 -9.34
CA ASP A 16 -13.58 8.15 -8.57
C ASP A 16 -13.40 8.42 -7.06
N GLU A 17 -14.30 7.86 -6.26
CA GLU A 17 -14.15 7.86 -4.81
C GLU A 17 -12.79 7.29 -4.39
N HIS A 18 -12.21 7.84 -3.33
CA HIS A 18 -10.91 7.42 -2.81
C HIS A 18 -9.80 7.44 -3.86
N THR A 19 -9.85 8.38 -4.81
CA THR A 19 -8.87 8.56 -5.88
C THR A 19 -8.35 9.99 -5.90
N ALA A 20 -7.03 10.15 -6.03
CA ALA A 20 -6.35 11.43 -6.11
C ALA A 20 -5.49 11.52 -7.38
N ALA A 21 -5.43 12.71 -7.98
CA ALA A 21 -4.47 13.04 -9.03
C ALA A 21 -3.43 14.01 -8.47
N LEU A 22 -2.19 13.54 -8.31
CA LEU A 22 -1.07 14.35 -7.82
C LEU A 22 -0.40 15.04 -8.99
N VAL A 23 -0.45 16.36 -9.01
CA VAL A 23 0.13 17.18 -10.07
C VAL A 23 1.46 17.77 -9.61
N ASP A 24 2.56 17.36 -10.25
CA ASP A 24 3.88 17.96 -10.06
C ASP A 24 4.28 18.76 -11.31
N ALA A 25 4.11 20.08 -11.22
CA ALA A 25 4.43 21.00 -12.29
C ALA A 25 5.95 21.14 -12.55
N CYS A 26 6.79 20.85 -11.55
CA CYS A 26 8.24 20.91 -11.71
C CYS A 26 8.76 19.70 -12.50
N ARG A 27 8.10 18.54 -12.35
CA ARG A 27 8.46 17.29 -13.03
C ARG A 27 7.62 17.00 -14.28
N ASP A 28 6.72 17.91 -14.66
CA ASP A 28 5.76 17.77 -15.77
C ASP A 28 4.94 16.47 -15.73
N VAL A 29 4.51 16.03 -14.53
CA VAL A 29 3.83 14.74 -14.34
C VAL A 29 2.55 14.86 -13.53
N VAL A 30 1.58 14.02 -13.86
CA VAL A 30 0.40 13.73 -13.06
C VAL A 30 0.39 12.25 -12.73
N GLU A 31 0.24 11.92 -11.45
CA GLU A 31 0.16 10.54 -10.97
C GLU A 31 -1.22 10.28 -10.35
N VAL A 32 -1.82 9.15 -10.71
CA VAL A 32 -3.09 8.72 -10.11
C VAL A 32 -2.82 7.80 -8.93
N ARG A 33 -3.42 8.11 -7.79
CA ARG A 33 -3.31 7.34 -6.54
C ARG A 33 -4.69 7.00 -6.02
N GLY A 34 -4.79 5.94 -5.24
CA GLY A 34 -6.05 5.52 -4.61
C GLY A 34 -6.68 4.31 -5.29
N ARG A 35 -8.00 4.19 -5.24
CA ARG A 35 -8.70 2.93 -5.50
C ARG A 35 -9.49 2.85 -6.81
N GLY A 36 -9.74 3.99 -7.44
CA GLY A 36 -10.42 4.08 -8.73
C GLY A 36 -9.53 4.66 -9.81
N VAL A 37 -10.15 5.40 -10.74
CA VAL A 37 -9.45 5.96 -11.90
C VAL A 37 -9.61 7.47 -11.99
N MET A 38 -8.68 8.10 -12.70
CA MET A 38 -8.86 9.46 -13.20
C MET A 38 -9.41 9.39 -14.63
N THR A 39 -10.49 10.12 -14.91
CA THR A 39 -11.08 10.23 -16.25
C THR A 39 -10.99 11.66 -16.76
N VAL A 40 -10.42 11.85 -17.95
CA VAL A 40 -10.48 13.12 -18.68
C VAL A 40 -11.58 12.99 -19.74
N ARG A 41 -12.64 13.80 -19.63
CA ARG A 41 -13.76 13.78 -20.56
C ARG A 41 -13.93 15.11 -21.27
N ARG A 42 -13.97 15.08 -22.61
CA ARG A 42 -14.20 16.24 -23.46
C ARG A 42 -15.04 15.87 -24.68
N SER A 43 -16.06 16.67 -24.98
CA SER A 43 -16.96 16.50 -26.13
C SER A 43 -17.53 15.08 -26.27
N GLY A 44 -17.77 14.40 -25.15
CA GLY A 44 -18.26 13.02 -25.13
C GLY A 44 -17.20 11.93 -25.31
N GLU A 45 -15.94 12.29 -25.57
CA GLU A 45 -14.81 11.36 -25.55
C GLU A 45 -14.21 11.29 -24.14
N SER A 46 -13.81 10.10 -23.70
CA SER A 46 -13.24 9.88 -22.37
C SER A 46 -11.93 9.11 -22.47
N VAL A 47 -10.93 9.57 -21.73
CA VAL A 47 -9.67 8.85 -21.52
C VAL A 47 -9.54 8.53 -20.04
N VAL A 48 -9.29 7.26 -19.74
CA VAL A 48 -9.21 6.72 -18.39
C VAL A 48 -7.76 6.43 -18.05
N VAL A 49 -7.36 6.78 -16.83
CA VAL A 49 -6.01 6.64 -16.30
C VAL A 49 -6.11 5.87 -14.98
N PRO A 50 -5.68 4.61 -14.95
CA PRO A 50 -5.74 3.77 -13.77
C PRO A 50 -4.89 4.31 -12.61
N SER A 51 -5.27 3.96 -11.38
CA SER A 51 -4.41 4.15 -10.21
C SER A 51 -3.06 3.45 -10.37
N GLY A 52 -1.99 4.11 -9.92
CA GLY A 52 -0.61 3.66 -10.07
C GLY A 52 0.03 4.05 -11.40
N GLU A 53 -0.75 4.55 -12.36
CA GLU A 53 -0.21 5.12 -13.60
C GLU A 53 0.08 6.62 -13.47
N SER A 54 0.96 7.08 -14.35
CA SER A 54 1.29 8.50 -14.49
C SER A 54 1.25 8.92 -15.95
N MET A 55 0.99 10.20 -16.18
CA MET A 55 1.04 10.83 -17.50
C MET A 55 1.77 12.16 -17.43
N SER A 56 2.29 12.63 -18.56
CA SER A 56 2.86 13.97 -18.59
C SER A 56 1.76 15.04 -18.50
N LEU A 57 2.07 16.20 -17.92
CA LEU A 57 1.18 17.35 -17.96
C LEU A 57 0.98 17.86 -19.40
N THR A 58 1.96 17.64 -20.27
CA THR A 58 1.84 17.89 -21.71
C THR A 58 0.74 17.03 -22.35
N ASP A 59 0.70 15.73 -22.06
CA ASP A 59 -0.33 14.82 -22.57
C ASP A 59 -1.71 15.15 -21.98
N LEU A 60 -1.77 15.46 -20.67
CA LEU A 60 -3.02 15.91 -20.03
C LEU A 60 -3.57 17.17 -20.72
N ARG A 61 -2.73 18.16 -21.01
CA ARG A 61 -3.15 19.37 -21.74
C ARG A 61 -3.61 19.06 -23.16
N ALA A 62 -3.03 18.06 -23.83
CA ALA A 62 -3.45 17.64 -25.16
C ALA A 62 -4.84 16.96 -25.12
N LEU A 63 -5.12 16.16 -24.07
CA LEU A 63 -6.45 15.61 -23.81
C LEU A 63 -7.47 16.71 -23.54
N VAL A 64 -7.12 17.70 -22.71
CA VAL A 64 -7.98 18.85 -22.40
C VAL A 64 -8.29 19.69 -23.64
N ARG A 65 -7.36 19.83 -24.58
CA ARG A 65 -7.59 20.55 -25.85
C ARG A 65 -8.24 19.69 -26.93
N GLY A 66 -8.43 18.38 -26.67
CA GLY A 66 -8.87 17.38 -27.65
C GLY A 66 -7.95 17.27 -28.86
N GLU A 67 -6.66 17.57 -28.67
CA GLU A 67 -5.62 17.44 -29.69
C GLU A 67 -5.07 16.00 -29.74
N ALA A 68 -5.33 15.21 -28.71
CA ALA A 68 -4.91 13.82 -28.60
C ALA A 68 -5.83 12.88 -29.40
N ALA A 69 -5.84 13.05 -30.72
CA ALA A 69 -6.34 12.02 -31.61
C ALA A 69 -5.33 10.84 -31.64
N ARG A 70 -5.73 9.73 -31.01
CA ARG A 70 -5.19 8.35 -31.18
C ARG A 70 -3.90 7.97 -30.45
N ARG A 71 -4.07 7.43 -29.25
CA ARG A 71 -3.37 6.22 -28.73
C ARG A 71 -4.22 5.71 -27.56
N ALA A 72 -5.02 4.63 -27.62
CA ALA A 72 -5.18 3.56 -28.59
C ALA A 72 -6.67 3.18 -28.67
N ALA A 73 -7.23 3.06 -29.88
CA ALA A 73 -8.46 2.31 -30.09
C ALA A 73 -8.08 0.99 -30.75
N ARG A 74 -8.32 -0.12 -30.04
CA ARG A 74 -8.69 -1.39 -30.66
C ARG A 74 -10.05 -1.78 -30.06
N PRO A 75 -11.09 -2.03 -30.88
CA PRO A 75 -12.37 -2.51 -30.38
C PRO A 75 -12.45 -4.05 -30.38
N ALA A 76 -13.29 -4.57 -29.48
CA ALA A 76 -13.67 -5.96 -29.18
C ALA A 76 -12.55 -6.81 -28.56
N ASP A 77 -12.71 -7.46 -27.40
CA ASP A 77 -13.89 -8.17 -26.91
C ASP A 77 -14.13 -7.92 -25.41
N GLU A 78 -15.28 -8.39 -24.93
CA GLU A 78 -15.59 -8.67 -23.54
C GLU A 78 -14.42 -9.37 -22.81
N GLU A 79 -13.52 -8.61 -22.22
CA GLU A 79 -12.71 -9.09 -21.11
C GLU A 79 -13.17 -8.32 -19.89
N THR A 80 -14.03 -9.00 -19.13
CA THR A 80 -14.01 -9.04 -17.68
C THR A 80 -12.62 -8.64 -17.20
N GLY A 81 -12.43 -7.35 -17.00
CA GLY A 81 -11.25 -6.81 -16.37
C GLY A 81 -11.29 -7.39 -14.97
N SER A 82 -10.57 -8.49 -14.76
CA SER A 82 -10.17 -8.91 -13.44
C SER A 82 -9.38 -7.73 -12.89
N ALA A 83 -10.10 -6.79 -12.27
CA ALA A 83 -9.52 -5.87 -11.32
C ALA A 83 -8.69 -6.77 -10.43
N VAL A 84 -7.36 -6.64 -10.50
CA VAL A 84 -6.51 -7.19 -9.45
C VAL A 84 -7.10 -6.60 -8.19
N PRO A 85 -7.69 -7.41 -7.28
CA PRO A 85 -8.40 -6.84 -6.16
C PRO A 85 -7.40 -5.96 -5.41
N LEU A 86 -7.67 -4.65 -5.36
CA LEU A 86 -6.92 -3.77 -4.47
C LEU A 86 -7.14 -4.35 -3.08
N ALA A 87 -6.07 -4.86 -2.48
CA ALA A 87 -6.11 -5.55 -1.20
C ALA A 87 -6.87 -4.66 -0.21
N THR A 88 -7.93 -5.20 0.37
CA THR A 88 -8.65 -4.50 1.43
C THR A 88 -7.72 -4.37 2.65
N LEU A 89 -8.01 -3.46 3.59
CA LEU A 89 -7.30 -3.43 4.88
C LEU A 89 -7.22 -4.83 5.51
N ARG A 90 -8.30 -5.61 5.35
CA ARG A 90 -8.39 -6.98 5.83
C ARG A 90 -7.42 -7.92 5.12
N ASP A 91 -7.31 -7.84 3.80
CA ASP A 91 -6.37 -8.66 3.01
C ASP A 91 -4.92 -8.30 3.34
N THR A 92 -4.63 -7.02 3.51
CA THR A 92 -3.30 -6.52 3.91
C THR A 92 -2.91 -7.05 5.30
N VAL A 93 -3.81 -6.94 6.28
CA VAL A 93 -3.56 -7.46 7.64
C VAL A 93 -3.39 -8.98 7.63
N ALA A 94 -4.23 -9.71 6.90
CA ALA A 94 -4.11 -11.17 6.77
C ALA A 94 -2.77 -11.60 6.11
N GLY A 95 -2.27 -10.81 5.15
CA GLY A 95 -0.94 -11.01 4.55
C GLY A 95 0.19 -10.73 5.55
N CYS A 96 0.04 -9.71 6.40
CA CYS A 96 1.00 -9.41 7.46
C CYS A 96 1.06 -10.51 8.51
N GLU A 97 -0.09 -11.07 8.93
CA GLU A 97 -0.14 -12.21 9.87
C GLU A 97 0.60 -13.43 9.30
N GLN A 98 0.38 -13.77 8.03
CA GLN A 98 1.08 -14.88 7.37
C GLN A 98 2.60 -14.67 7.33
N ARG A 99 3.05 -13.45 7.03
CA ARG A 99 4.49 -13.09 7.07
C ARG A 99 5.05 -13.16 8.48
N PHE A 100 4.28 -12.72 9.48
CA PHE A 100 4.67 -12.83 10.88
C PHE A 100 4.86 -14.31 11.28
N GLU A 101 3.93 -15.20 10.96
CA GLU A 101 4.08 -16.64 11.24
C GLU A 101 5.29 -17.25 10.52
N ALA A 102 5.59 -16.79 9.29
CA ALA A 102 6.80 -17.19 8.58
C ALA A 102 8.08 -16.74 9.31
N GLY A 103 8.14 -15.47 9.70
CA GLY A 103 9.24 -14.93 10.49
C GLY A 103 9.44 -15.66 11.82
N VAL A 104 8.37 -16.11 12.48
CA VAL A 104 8.48 -16.91 13.72
C VAL A 104 9.16 -18.26 13.44
N ARG A 105 8.75 -18.96 12.38
CA ARG A 105 9.36 -20.25 12.00
C ARG A 105 10.82 -20.11 11.61
N GLU A 106 11.14 -19.04 10.88
CA GLU A 106 12.46 -18.77 10.32
C GLU A 106 13.39 -18.05 11.32
N ARG A 107 12.84 -17.61 12.46
CA ARG A 107 13.50 -16.77 13.47
C ARG A 107 14.03 -15.46 12.90
N ASP A 108 13.31 -14.89 11.93
CA ASP A 108 13.64 -13.64 11.29
C ASP A 108 12.96 -12.48 12.04
N ALA A 109 13.72 -11.83 12.93
CA ALA A 109 13.22 -10.71 13.72
C ALA A 109 12.87 -9.48 12.86
N GLU A 110 13.55 -9.29 11.72
CA GLU A 110 13.28 -8.18 10.81
C GLU A 110 11.92 -8.36 10.14
N ALA A 111 11.63 -9.57 9.65
CA ALA A 111 10.32 -9.91 9.08
C ALA A 111 9.17 -9.74 10.09
N LEU A 112 9.40 -10.07 11.37
CA LEU A 112 8.40 -9.88 12.43
C LEU A 112 8.09 -8.39 12.66
N VAL A 113 9.13 -7.56 12.77
CA VAL A 113 8.97 -6.11 12.98
C VAL A 113 8.31 -5.47 11.76
N GLN A 114 8.75 -5.83 10.56
CA GLN A 114 8.20 -5.29 9.33
C GLN A 114 6.71 -5.60 9.20
N ALA A 115 6.28 -6.82 9.53
CA ALA A 115 4.86 -7.18 9.51
C ALA A 115 4.00 -6.33 10.47
N VAL A 116 4.53 -5.95 11.64
CA VAL A 116 3.82 -5.06 12.59
C VAL A 116 3.75 -3.63 12.05
N LEU A 117 4.85 -3.10 11.51
CA LEU A 117 4.90 -1.75 10.95
C LEU A 117 4.01 -1.59 9.72
N ASP A 118 3.90 -2.63 8.89
CA ASP A 118 3.02 -2.62 7.72
C ASP A 118 1.54 -2.55 8.12
N ILE A 119 1.14 -3.18 9.24
CA ILE A 119 -0.22 -3.05 9.79
C ILE A 119 -0.46 -1.63 10.31
N ASP A 120 0.52 -1.02 11.01
CA ASP A 120 0.39 0.37 11.49
C ASP A 120 0.23 1.36 10.33
N ALA A 121 1.03 1.21 9.27
CA ALA A 121 0.92 2.01 8.06
C ALA A 121 -0.45 1.85 7.38
N ALA A 122 -0.93 0.61 7.25
CA ALA A 122 -2.25 0.34 6.70
C ALA A 122 -3.38 0.91 7.58
N VAL A 123 -3.27 0.83 8.91
CA VAL A 123 -4.24 1.45 9.82
C VAL A 123 -4.25 2.98 9.66
N ALA A 124 -3.09 3.62 9.53
CA ALA A 124 -2.99 5.07 9.38
C ALA A 124 -3.54 5.58 8.04
N GLU A 125 -3.29 4.85 6.96
CA GLU A 125 -3.82 5.15 5.62
C GLU A 125 -5.35 5.08 5.59
N TRP A 126 -5.95 4.11 6.29
CA TRP A 126 -7.39 3.87 6.28
C TRP A 126 -8.16 4.64 7.36
N ALA A 127 -7.50 5.06 8.45
CA ALA A 127 -8.12 5.86 9.51
C ALA A 127 -8.51 7.28 9.06
N GLY A 128 -7.98 7.77 7.93
CA GLY A 128 -8.33 9.07 7.35
C GLY A 128 -9.71 9.10 6.66
N ASP A 129 -10.34 7.93 6.48
CA ASP A 129 -11.48 7.73 5.59
C ASP A 129 -12.76 7.41 6.39
N THR A 130 -13.28 8.41 7.09
CA THR A 130 -14.31 8.25 8.12
C THR A 130 -15.71 7.88 7.61
N GLU A 131 -15.96 7.85 6.31
CA GLU A 131 -17.29 7.55 5.74
C GLU A 131 -17.54 6.04 5.51
N GLY A 132 -16.53 5.18 5.73
CA GLY A 132 -16.64 3.73 5.48
C GLY A 132 -16.12 2.79 6.58
N ASP A 133 -15.70 3.28 7.75
CA ASP A 133 -15.16 2.40 8.81
C ASP A 133 -16.27 1.60 9.52
N GLU A 134 -16.72 0.51 8.90
CA GLU A 134 -17.47 -0.58 9.56
C GLU A 134 -16.56 -1.38 10.53
N GLY A 135 -15.77 -0.68 11.37
CA GLY A 135 -14.92 -1.28 12.41
C GLY A 135 -13.67 -2.03 11.91
N GLY A 136 -13.27 -1.86 10.64
CA GLY A 136 -12.08 -2.51 10.07
C GLY A 136 -10.78 -2.01 10.70
N THR A 137 -10.72 -0.72 11.01
CA THR A 137 -9.54 -0.08 11.61
C THR A 137 -9.32 -0.53 13.05
N GLU A 138 -10.40 -0.66 13.83
CA GLU A 138 -10.33 -1.15 15.21
C GLU A 138 -9.92 -2.62 15.28
N TRP A 139 -10.46 -3.45 14.38
CA TRP A 139 -10.04 -4.85 14.26
C TRP A 139 -8.54 -4.96 13.91
N ALA A 140 -8.06 -4.18 12.95
CA ALA A 140 -6.66 -4.19 12.55
C ALA A 140 -5.71 -3.78 13.70
N ARG A 141 -6.09 -2.78 14.50
CA ARG A 141 -5.36 -2.42 15.74
C ARG A 141 -5.34 -3.57 16.75
N GLY A 142 -6.46 -4.30 16.90
CA GLY A 142 -6.52 -5.50 17.75
C GLY A 142 -5.52 -6.58 17.32
N VAL A 143 -5.43 -6.84 16.01
CA VAL A 143 -4.44 -7.78 15.44
C VAL A 143 -3.02 -7.29 15.71
N MET A 144 -2.71 -6.03 15.42
CA MET A 144 -1.40 -5.43 15.66
C MET A 144 -0.96 -5.57 17.11
N HIS A 145 -1.82 -5.24 18.07
CA HIS A 145 -1.51 -5.37 19.50
C HIS A 145 -1.19 -6.82 19.90
N SER A 146 -1.93 -7.80 19.35
CA SER A 146 -1.65 -9.22 19.56
C SER A 146 -0.28 -9.62 19.03
N LEU A 147 0.08 -9.18 17.82
CA LEU A 147 1.39 -9.45 17.22
C LEU A 147 2.53 -8.80 18.01
N VAL A 148 2.35 -7.56 18.50
CA VAL A 148 3.33 -6.88 19.37
C VAL A 148 3.56 -7.67 20.66
N VAL A 149 2.50 -8.14 21.31
CA VAL A 149 2.62 -8.98 22.52
C VAL A 149 3.39 -10.27 22.21
N ARG A 150 3.09 -10.93 21.10
CA ARG A 150 3.77 -12.16 20.69
C ARG A 150 5.23 -11.93 20.32
N LEU A 151 5.55 -10.83 19.65
CA LEU A 151 6.92 -10.41 19.37
C LEU A 151 7.70 -10.24 20.67
N GLY A 152 7.13 -9.55 21.66
CA GLY A 152 7.73 -9.39 22.98
C GLY A 152 7.99 -10.71 23.70
N GLN A 153 7.07 -11.68 23.61
CA GLN A 153 7.26 -13.02 24.16
C GLN A 153 8.38 -13.80 23.46
N THR A 154 8.45 -13.72 22.13
CA THR A 154 9.52 -14.37 21.33
C THR A 154 10.88 -13.77 21.66
N ALA A 155 10.98 -12.44 21.72
CA ALA A 155 12.19 -11.74 22.12
C ALA A 155 12.63 -12.12 23.54
N SER A 156 11.69 -12.18 24.50
CA SER A 156 11.99 -12.57 25.89
C SER A 156 12.57 -13.99 25.98
N ARG A 157 12.06 -14.95 25.19
CA ARG A 157 12.63 -16.31 25.13
C ARG A 157 14.03 -16.31 24.52
N GLY A 158 14.27 -15.47 23.53
CA GLY A 158 15.60 -15.26 22.95
C GLY A 158 16.60 -14.73 23.97
N LEU A 159 16.21 -13.73 24.77
CA LEU A 159 17.04 -13.14 25.82
C LEU A 159 17.41 -14.14 26.92
N VAL A 160 16.45 -14.95 27.39
CA VAL A 160 16.72 -16.00 28.39
C VAL A 160 17.66 -17.09 27.84
N GLY A 161 17.58 -17.39 26.54
CA GLY A 161 18.49 -18.34 25.89
C GLY A 161 19.94 -17.84 25.76
N VAL A 162 20.15 -16.52 25.66
CA VAL A 162 21.48 -15.90 25.63
C VAL A 162 22.18 -16.03 26.98
N GLU A 163 21.45 -15.87 28.09
CA GLU A 163 22.04 -15.95 29.45
C GLU A 163 22.53 -17.36 29.83
N VAL A 164 21.99 -18.43 29.22
CA VAL A 164 22.41 -19.82 29.50
C VAL A 164 23.68 -20.20 28.73
N HIS A 165 24.02 -19.50 27.64
CA HIS A 165 25.14 -19.84 26.76
C HIS A 165 26.46 -19.14 27.12
N ASP A 166 26.44 -18.17 28.05
CA ASP A 166 27.57 -17.28 28.37
C ASP A 166 28.24 -17.58 29.73
N ALA A 167 28.03 -18.77 30.29
CA ALA A 167 28.79 -19.24 31.46
C ALA A 167 30.14 -19.83 31.01
N PRO A 168 31.30 -19.21 31.29
CA PRO A 168 32.58 -19.84 31.00
C PRO A 168 32.75 -21.06 31.92
N GLU A 169 32.96 -22.24 31.32
CA GLU A 169 33.46 -23.42 32.04
C GLU A 169 34.82 -23.08 32.66
N ALA A 170 34.81 -22.65 33.91
CA ALA A 170 35.99 -22.56 34.75
C ALA A 170 36.42 -23.98 35.15
N THR A 171 36.98 -24.73 34.20
CA THR A 171 37.61 -26.02 34.48
C THR A 171 38.98 -25.77 35.12
N HIS A 172 38.91 -25.61 36.44
CA HIS A 172 39.86 -25.97 37.47
C HIS A 172 41.16 -26.69 37.01
N TRP A 173 42.23 -25.92 36.79
CA TRP A 173 43.61 -26.40 36.92
C TRP A 173 44.17 -25.99 38.29
N ARG A 174 44.00 -26.88 39.28
CA ARG A 174 44.83 -27.01 40.50
C ARG A 174 45.42 -28.42 40.40
N GLN A 175 46.70 -28.72 40.55
CA GLN A 175 47.83 -28.10 41.24
C GLN A 175 49.11 -28.76 40.69
N GLY A 176 50.21 -28.00 40.62
CA GLY A 176 51.57 -28.55 40.67
C GLY A 176 52.12 -28.53 42.11
N ALA A 177 53.29 -29.15 42.28
CA ALA A 177 54.09 -29.36 43.50
C ALA A 177 53.67 -30.60 44.32
N SER A 178 54.51 -31.59 44.62
CA SER A 178 55.98 -31.74 44.56
C SER A 178 56.34 -33.22 44.43
#